data_AF-A0A7X8AAN9-F1
#
_entry.id   AF-A0A7X8AAN9-F1
#
_cell.length_a   1.000
_cell.length_b   1.000
_cell.length_c   1.000
_cell.angle_alpha   90.00
_cell.angle_beta   90.00
_cell.angle_gamma   90.00
#
_symmetry.space_group_name_H-M   'P 1'
#
loop_
_entity.id
_entity.type
_entity.pdbx_description
1 polymer ?
#
loop_
_entity_poly.entity_id
_entity_poly.type
_entity_poly.pdbx_seq_one_letter_code
_entity_poly.pdbx_strand_id
1 'polypeptide(L)'
;MIDAINVLLAKEGIPAPARGGMMVHTEQIPQASGVAARVAAFGVAEGWICYTGGVEVLPAGTKVVIPPGSYIVSAELAAGQRSLHVRQQGRGWLVAEYTRTDEDSGIIVAETLRNRGSVTACDGNQVGVPGGLKYETFWQLAGNSAGDAAAYRPHMSRFAGFQAKGGK
;
A
#
# COMPACT_ATOMS: atom_id res chain seq x y z
N MET A 1 16.78 -15.67 17.67
CA MET A 1 15.47 -16.03 17.06
C MET A 1 15.30 -15.40 15.68
N ILE A 2 15.57 -14.09 15.53
CA ILE A 2 15.72 -13.44 14.20
C ILE A 2 16.74 -14.17 13.31
N ASP A 3 17.83 -14.64 13.91
CA ASP A 3 18.86 -15.40 13.19
C ASP A 3 18.33 -16.75 12.67
N ALA A 4 17.36 -17.38 13.35
CA ALA A 4 16.80 -18.66 12.91
C ALA A 4 15.89 -18.49 11.68
N ILE A 5 15.09 -17.42 11.64
CA ILE A 5 14.27 -17.08 10.46
C ILE A 5 15.17 -16.65 9.30
N ASN A 6 16.19 -15.83 9.56
CA ASN A 6 17.13 -15.41 8.53
C ASN A 6 17.94 -16.59 7.95
N VAL A 7 18.36 -17.54 8.79
CA VAL A 7 19.04 -18.77 8.35
C VAL A 7 18.11 -19.66 7.54
N LEU A 8 16.84 -19.81 7.94
CA LEU A 8 15.85 -20.58 7.20
C LEU A 8 15.57 -19.94 5.82
N LEU A 9 15.34 -18.63 5.78
CA LEU A 9 15.07 -17.90 4.54
C LEU A 9 16.30 -17.90 3.62
N ALA A 10 17.51 -17.74 4.15
CA ALA A 10 18.75 -17.84 3.39
C ALA A 10 18.96 -19.25 2.80
N LYS A 11 18.59 -20.31 3.54
CA LYS A 11 18.62 -21.70 3.04
C LYS A 11 17.66 -21.90 1.86
N GLU A 12 16.52 -21.21 1.86
CA GLU A 12 15.53 -21.23 0.78
C GLU A 12 15.80 -20.17 -0.31
N GLY A 13 16.92 -19.42 -0.23
CA GLY A 13 17.27 -18.37 -1.20
C GLY A 13 16.36 -17.12 -1.14
N ILE A 14 15.58 -16.97 -0.07
CA ILE A 14 14.69 -15.84 0.16
C ILE A 14 15.48 -14.74 0.90
N PRO A 15 15.51 -13.49 0.38
CA PRO A 15 16.18 -12.39 1.05
C PRO A 15 15.71 -12.24 2.50
N ALA A 16 16.66 -12.06 3.42
CA ALA A 16 16.34 -11.81 4.82
C ALA A 16 15.49 -10.54 4.93
N PRO A 17 14.39 -10.58 5.68
CA PRO A 17 13.49 -9.44 5.76
C PRO A 17 14.10 -8.33 6.62
N ALA A 18 13.81 -7.08 6.25
CA ALA A 18 14.37 -5.92 6.93
C ALA A 18 13.64 -5.64 8.25
N ARG A 19 14.35 -5.09 9.24
CA ARG A 19 13.68 -4.50 10.40
C ARG A 19 13.06 -3.15 10.01
N GLY A 20 11.90 -2.84 10.56
CA GLY A 20 11.32 -1.51 10.47
C GLY A 20 9.94 -1.41 11.10
N GLY A 21 9.53 -0.17 11.33
CA GLY A 21 8.25 0.19 11.90
C GLY A 21 7.35 0.85 10.85
N MET A 22 6.07 0.93 11.20
CA MET A 22 5.10 1.67 10.41
C MET A 22 4.30 2.58 11.33
N MET A 23 4.29 3.86 11.00
CA MET A 23 3.32 4.79 11.55
C MET A 23 2.10 4.81 10.66
N VAL A 24 0.92 4.70 11.27
CA VAL A 24 -0.36 4.76 10.57
C VAL A 24 -1.16 5.92 11.13
N HIS A 25 -1.56 6.85 10.27
CA HIS A 25 -2.51 7.89 10.59
C HIS A 25 -3.80 7.65 9.82
N THR A 26 -4.92 7.49 10.54
CA THR A 26 -6.23 7.28 9.94
C THR A 26 -7.15 8.45 10.26
N GLU A 27 -7.90 8.89 9.26
CA GLU A 27 -8.91 9.93 9.39
C GLU A 27 -10.19 9.55 8.63
N GLN A 28 -11.33 10.03 9.14
CA GLN A 28 -12.62 9.90 8.46
C GLN A 28 -12.96 11.25 7.83
N ILE A 29 -13.11 11.27 6.52
CA ILE A 29 -13.44 12.47 5.76
C ILE A 29 -14.89 12.33 5.26
N PRO A 30 -15.82 13.21 5.64
CA PRO A 30 -17.23 13.07 5.26
C PRO A 30 -17.56 13.59 3.86
N GLN A 31 -16.69 14.40 3.24
CA GLN A 31 -16.97 15.08 1.99
C GLN A 31 -15.91 14.80 0.92
N ALA A 32 -16.35 14.60 -0.32
CA ALA A 32 -15.48 14.34 -1.47
C ALA A 32 -14.41 15.43 -1.68
N SER A 33 -14.75 16.70 -1.43
CA SER A 33 -13.83 17.83 -1.51
C SER A 33 -12.66 17.70 -0.53
N GLY A 34 -12.91 17.21 0.69
CA GLY A 34 -11.88 16.95 1.69
C GLY A 34 -10.93 15.84 1.25
N VAL A 35 -11.45 14.80 0.60
CA VAL A 35 -10.63 13.70 0.07
C VAL A 35 -9.74 14.20 -1.08
N ALA A 36 -10.30 15.00 -1.98
CA ALA A 36 -9.53 15.62 -3.06
C ALA A 36 -8.42 16.52 -2.53
N ALA A 37 -8.72 17.34 -1.49
CA ALA A 37 -7.71 18.16 -0.82
C ALA A 37 -6.62 17.31 -0.17
N ARG A 38 -6.98 16.20 0.48
CA ARG A 38 -6.03 15.29 1.13
C ARG A 38 -5.11 14.58 0.14
N VAL A 39 -5.65 14.13 -0.98
CA VAL A 39 -4.90 13.53 -2.08
C VAL A 39 -3.97 14.55 -2.74
N ALA A 40 -4.43 15.79 -2.95
CA ALA A 40 -3.59 16.86 -3.46
C ALA A 40 -2.44 17.21 -2.48
N ALA A 41 -2.71 17.22 -1.17
CA ALA A 41 -1.73 17.49 -0.13
C ALA A 41 -0.68 16.36 0.04
N PHE A 42 -1.01 15.13 -0.36
CA PHE A 42 -0.05 14.03 -0.40
C PHE A 42 1.08 14.29 -1.41
N GLY A 43 0.78 15.07 -2.46
CA GLY A 43 1.76 15.60 -3.40
C GLY A 43 2.00 14.70 -4.61
N VAL A 44 3.25 14.66 -5.05
CA VAL A 44 3.68 13.85 -6.20
C VAL A 44 3.79 12.38 -5.78
N ALA A 45 3.11 11.49 -6.49
CA ALA A 45 3.02 10.08 -6.15
C ALA A 45 2.96 9.20 -7.40
N GLU A 46 3.21 7.91 -7.23
CA GLU A 46 2.75 6.86 -8.14
C GLU A 46 1.55 6.14 -7.53
N GLY A 47 0.70 5.51 -8.34
CA GLY A 47 -0.36 4.66 -7.84
C GLY A 47 -1.59 4.65 -8.72
N TRP A 48 -2.75 4.40 -8.14
CA TRP A 48 -3.99 4.34 -8.87
C TRP A 48 -5.13 5.02 -8.12
N ILE A 49 -6.09 5.55 -8.87
CA ILE A 49 -7.27 6.24 -8.36
C ILE A 49 -8.50 5.72 -9.12
N CYS A 50 -9.48 5.16 -8.41
CA CYS A 50 -10.85 5.04 -8.92
C CYS A 50 -11.61 6.30 -8.55
N TYR A 51 -12.16 6.97 -9.55
CA TYR A 51 -13.18 8.00 -9.40
C TYR A 51 -14.47 7.54 -10.06
N THR A 52 -15.57 8.26 -9.83
CA THR A 52 -16.90 7.92 -10.37
C THR A 52 -16.97 7.73 -11.88
N GLY A 53 -16.03 8.33 -12.64
CA GLY A 53 -15.94 8.23 -14.09
C GLY A 53 -14.92 7.21 -14.64
N GLY A 54 -14.17 6.49 -13.79
CA GLY A 54 -13.15 5.54 -14.25
C GLY A 54 -12.00 5.31 -13.29
N VAL A 55 -10.98 4.61 -13.77
CA VAL A 55 -9.72 4.38 -13.04
C VAL A 55 -8.57 4.97 -13.82
N GLU A 56 -7.70 5.66 -13.08
CA GLU A 56 -6.46 6.20 -13.58
C GLU A 56 -5.27 5.54 -12.88
N VAL A 57 -4.28 5.15 -13.68
CA VAL A 57 -2.98 4.66 -13.22
C VAL A 57 -1.97 5.79 -13.39
N LEU A 58 -1.35 6.19 -12.29
CA LEU A 58 -0.45 7.33 -12.18
C LEU A 58 1.01 6.84 -12.13
N PRO A 59 1.83 7.11 -13.15
CA PRO A 59 3.26 6.82 -13.11
C PRO A 59 3.98 7.56 -11.96
N ALA A 60 5.17 7.10 -11.58
CA ALA A 60 6.04 7.82 -10.65
C ALA A 60 6.30 9.26 -11.12
N GLY A 61 6.25 10.21 -10.17
CA GLY A 61 6.44 11.62 -10.47
C GLY A 61 5.16 12.34 -10.93
N THR A 62 4.00 11.68 -10.93
CA THR A 62 2.76 12.29 -11.43
C THR A 62 2.08 13.13 -10.36
N LYS A 63 1.62 14.33 -10.75
CA LYS A 63 0.72 15.14 -9.93
C LYS A 63 -0.72 14.66 -10.15
N VAL A 64 -1.42 14.38 -9.06
CA VAL A 64 -2.82 13.96 -9.13
C VAL A 64 -3.71 15.11 -9.60
N VAL A 65 -4.54 14.87 -10.61
CA VAL A 65 -5.58 15.78 -11.09
C VAL A 65 -6.90 15.03 -11.10
N ILE A 66 -7.91 15.53 -10.38
CA ILE A 66 -9.23 14.92 -10.35
C ILE A 66 -10.12 15.61 -11.40
N PRO A 67 -10.75 14.87 -12.33
CA PRO A 67 -11.64 15.46 -13.32
C PRO A 67 -12.77 16.27 -12.68
N PRO A 68 -13.13 17.45 -13.23
CA PRO A 68 -14.26 18.23 -12.72
C PRO A 68 -15.54 17.40 -12.64
N GLY A 69 -16.29 17.54 -11.53
CA GLY A 69 -17.53 16.79 -11.30
C GLY A 69 -17.35 15.32 -10.90
N SER A 70 -16.12 14.81 -10.85
CA SER A 70 -15.83 13.47 -10.33
C SER A 70 -15.41 13.53 -8.86
N TYR A 71 -15.61 12.43 -8.14
CA TYR A 71 -15.01 12.23 -6.81
C TYR A 71 -14.31 10.88 -6.72
N ILE A 72 -13.31 10.83 -5.85
CA ILE A 72 -12.50 9.63 -5.59
C ILE A 72 -13.35 8.64 -4.80
N VAL A 73 -13.43 7.40 -5.28
CA VAL A 73 -14.10 6.27 -4.60
C VAL A 73 -13.07 5.46 -3.81
N SER A 74 -11.93 5.18 -4.45
CA SER A 74 -10.83 4.43 -3.85
C SER A 74 -9.52 4.88 -4.47
N ALA A 75 -8.43 4.86 -3.70
CA ALA A 75 -7.10 5.12 -4.23
C ALA A 75 -6.02 4.45 -3.39
N GLU A 76 -4.90 4.11 -4.02
CA GLU A 76 -3.65 3.81 -3.34
C GLU A 76 -2.53 4.57 -4.04
N LEU A 77 -1.85 5.43 -3.30
CA LEU A 77 -0.77 6.29 -3.77
C LEU A 77 0.49 6.01 -2.95
N ALA A 78 1.65 6.04 -3.58
CA ALA A 78 2.95 5.84 -2.96
C ALA A 78 3.88 7.01 -3.29
N ALA A 79 4.62 7.47 -2.28
CA ALA A 79 5.63 8.51 -2.37
C ALA A 79 6.82 8.14 -1.48
N GLY A 80 7.77 7.38 -2.04
CA GLY A 80 8.93 6.87 -1.30
C GLY A 80 8.52 5.95 -0.14
N GLN A 81 8.76 6.41 1.09
CA GLN A 81 8.42 5.68 2.32
C GLN A 81 6.97 5.86 2.78
N ARG A 82 6.20 6.71 2.09
CA ARG A 82 4.81 7.00 2.43
C ARG A 82 3.85 6.33 1.47
N SER A 83 2.67 5.95 1.95
CA SER A 83 1.55 5.58 1.09
C SER A 83 0.24 6.14 1.63
N LEU A 84 -0.64 6.59 0.74
CA LEU A 84 -1.97 7.06 1.06
C LEU A 84 -3.02 6.10 0.49
N HIS A 85 -3.93 5.65 1.33
CA HIS A 85 -5.02 4.75 0.97
C HIS A 85 -6.32 5.48 1.22
N VAL A 86 -7.19 5.48 0.22
CA VAL A 86 -8.52 6.07 0.30
C VAL A 86 -9.52 4.96 0.03
N ARG A 87 -10.52 4.81 0.90
CA ARG A 87 -11.63 3.87 0.73
C ARG A 87 -12.93 4.55 1.12
N GLN A 88 -13.90 4.62 0.21
CA GLN A 88 -15.25 5.06 0.57
C GLN A 88 -15.88 4.04 1.54
N GLN A 89 -16.40 4.53 2.67
CA GLN A 89 -17.05 3.72 3.70
C GLN A 89 -18.31 4.43 4.20
N GLY A 90 -19.47 3.80 3.99
CA GLY A 90 -20.77 4.37 4.39
C GLY A 90 -21.02 5.74 3.75
N ARG A 91 -21.14 6.78 4.58
CA ARG A 91 -21.42 8.17 4.14
C ARG A 91 -20.15 9.03 3.98
N GLY A 92 -18.97 8.43 4.05
CA GLY A 92 -17.71 9.17 3.96
C GLY A 92 -16.57 8.32 3.40
N TRP A 93 -15.35 8.70 3.74
CA TRP A 93 -14.13 8.05 3.32
C TRP A 93 -13.21 7.82 4.51
N LEU A 94 -12.72 6.59 4.62
CA LEU A 94 -11.54 6.31 5.42
C LEU A 94 -10.31 6.66 4.59
N VAL A 95 -9.49 7.56 5.12
CA VAL A 95 -8.17 7.86 4.57
C VAL A 95 -7.12 7.39 5.56
N ALA A 96 -6.19 6.57 5.08
CA ALA A 96 -5.08 6.04 5.88
C ALA A 96 -3.75 6.42 5.22
N GLU A 97 -2.90 7.11 5.97
CA GLU A 97 -1.54 7.38 5.56
C GLU A 97 -0.59 6.48 6.35
N TYR A 98 0.25 5.74 5.63
CA TYR A 98 1.27 4.87 6.16
C TYR A 98 2.64 5.50 5.92
N THR A 99 3.47 5.59 6.94
CA THR A 99 4.86 6.04 6.84
C THR A 99 5.79 4.98 7.38
N ARG A 100 6.63 4.41 6.51
CA ARG A 100 7.69 3.51 6.92
C ARG A 100 8.74 4.28 7.72
N THR A 101 9.07 3.77 8.89
CA THR A 101 10.15 4.26 9.74
C THR A 101 11.25 3.22 9.81
N ASP A 102 12.49 3.68 9.92
CA ASP A 102 13.64 2.79 10.18
C ASP A 102 13.74 2.40 11.67
N GLU A 103 12.88 2.99 12.51
CA GLU A 103 12.71 2.66 13.92
C GLU A 103 11.68 1.55 14.08
N ASP A 104 11.94 0.63 15.02
CA ASP A 104 11.12 -0.51 15.49
C ASP A 104 11.54 -1.92 15.02
N SER A 105 11.07 -2.93 15.76
CA SER A 105 11.45 -4.35 15.70
C SER A 105 10.63 -5.22 14.72
N GLY A 106 9.72 -4.59 13.95
CA GLY A 106 8.88 -5.26 12.96
C GLY A 106 9.67 -5.81 11.78
N ILE A 107 9.12 -6.83 11.12
CA ILE A 107 9.75 -7.48 9.95
C ILE A 107 9.03 -7.02 8.68
N ILE A 108 9.75 -6.45 7.72
CA ILE A 108 9.21 -5.98 6.43
C ILE A 108 9.51 -7.00 5.33
N VAL A 109 8.46 -7.49 4.68
CA VAL A 109 8.53 -8.34 3.50
C VAL A 109 7.98 -7.57 2.32
N ALA A 110 8.80 -7.36 1.29
CA ALA A 110 8.35 -6.77 0.03
C ALA A 110 7.66 -7.85 -0.81
N GLU A 111 6.35 -7.74 -0.96
CA GLU A 111 5.54 -8.65 -1.75
C GLU A 111 5.21 -8.01 -3.09
N THR A 112 5.44 -8.75 -4.16
CA THR A 112 5.04 -8.32 -5.51
C THR A 112 3.93 -9.24 -5.99
N LEU A 113 2.74 -8.67 -6.19
CA LEU A 113 1.62 -9.40 -6.76
C LEU A 113 1.84 -9.47 -8.27
N ARG A 114 2.50 -10.56 -8.71
CA ARG A 114 2.93 -10.78 -10.10
C ARG A 114 1.81 -11.17 -11.07
N ASN A 115 0.56 -11.26 -10.61
CA ASN A 115 -0.55 -11.39 -11.53
C ASN A 115 -0.69 -10.07 -12.28
N ARG A 116 -0.52 -10.11 -13.61
CA ARG A 116 -0.76 -9.02 -14.60
C ARG A 116 -1.69 -7.96 -14.00
N GLY A 117 -1.11 -7.00 -13.27
CA GLY A 117 -1.87 -6.26 -12.27
C GLY A 117 -3.01 -5.56 -12.97
N SER A 118 -4.25 -5.83 -12.59
CA SER A 118 -5.39 -5.07 -13.08
C SER A 118 -6.06 -4.45 -11.89
N VAL A 119 -6.26 -3.14 -11.95
CA VAL A 119 -7.18 -2.48 -11.02
C VAL A 119 -8.57 -2.59 -11.64
N THR A 120 -9.54 -3.04 -10.86
CA THR A 120 -10.93 -3.09 -11.32
C THR A 120 -11.57 -1.74 -11.07
N ALA A 121 -12.03 -1.10 -12.13
CA ALA A 121 -12.78 0.13 -12.08
C ALA A 121 -14.16 -0.08 -11.46
N CYS A 122 -14.74 1.03 -11.04
CA CYS A 122 -16.00 1.04 -10.33
C CYS A 122 -17.18 0.54 -11.22
N ASP A 123 -17.00 0.48 -12.54
CA ASP A 123 -17.89 -0.11 -13.54
C ASP A 123 -17.60 -1.60 -13.86
N GLY A 124 -16.62 -2.20 -13.18
CA GLY A 124 -16.18 -3.59 -13.38
C GLY A 124 -15.09 -3.76 -14.46
N ASN A 125 -14.69 -2.70 -15.16
CA ASN A 125 -13.65 -2.79 -16.19
C ASN A 125 -12.27 -2.98 -15.56
N GLN A 126 -11.44 -3.83 -16.17
CA GLN A 126 -10.05 -4.04 -15.72
C GLN A 126 -9.10 -3.07 -16.42
N VAL A 127 -8.39 -2.26 -15.63
CA VAL A 127 -7.34 -1.37 -16.11
C VAL A 127 -5.98 -1.98 -15.81
N GLY A 128 -5.19 -2.22 -16.85
CA GLY A 128 -3.86 -2.80 -16.74
C GLY A 128 -2.87 -1.89 -16.01
N VAL A 129 -2.15 -2.47 -15.05
CA VAL A 129 -1.09 -1.84 -14.27
C VAL A 129 0.26 -2.27 -14.84
N PRO A 130 1.10 -1.34 -15.30
CA PRO A 130 2.43 -1.65 -15.80
C PRO A 130 3.27 -2.33 -14.71
N GLY A 131 3.79 -3.53 -14.98
CA GLY A 131 4.75 -4.23 -14.12
C GLY A 131 4.14 -4.96 -12.90
N GLY A 132 2.98 -4.54 -12.41
CA GLY A 132 2.30 -5.16 -11.26
C GLY A 132 2.35 -4.28 -10.01
N LEU A 133 1.57 -4.66 -8.99
CA LEU A 133 1.48 -3.92 -7.73
C LEU A 133 2.57 -4.42 -6.76
N LYS A 134 3.28 -3.48 -6.13
CA LYS A 134 4.26 -3.76 -5.09
C LYS A 134 3.70 -3.33 -3.74
N TYR A 135 3.74 -4.24 -2.77
CA TYR A 135 3.39 -3.97 -1.39
C TYR A 135 4.57 -4.25 -0.46
N GLU A 136 4.62 -3.54 0.66
CA GLU A 136 5.46 -3.91 1.79
C GLU A 136 4.56 -4.36 2.92
N THR A 137 4.66 -5.63 3.30
CA THR A 137 3.89 -6.25 4.37
C THR A 137 4.76 -6.33 5.64
N PHE A 138 4.23 -5.79 6.73
CA PHE A 138 4.86 -5.71 8.03
C PHE A 138 4.31 -6.86 8.88
N TRP A 139 5.21 -7.67 9.40
CA TRP A 139 4.91 -8.82 10.22
C TRP A 139 5.29 -8.54 11.67
N GLN A 140 4.41 -8.95 12.58
CA GLN A 140 4.64 -8.86 14.02
C GLN A 140 4.48 -10.23 14.66
N LEU A 141 5.13 -10.41 15.81
CA LEU A 141 4.96 -11.61 16.61
C LEU A 141 3.54 -11.63 17.19
N ALA A 142 2.78 -12.69 16.91
CA ALA A 142 1.48 -12.88 17.55
C ALA A 142 1.70 -12.99 19.06
N GLY A 143 1.02 -12.14 19.84
CA GLY A 143 1.13 -12.16 21.29
C GLY A 143 0.85 -13.57 21.82
N ASN A 144 1.79 -14.09 22.62
CA ASN A 144 1.72 -15.45 23.16
C ASN A 144 0.48 -15.60 24.03
N SER A 145 -0.61 -16.13 23.46
CA SER A 145 -1.61 -16.81 24.27
C SER A 145 -0.90 -18.01 24.88
N ALA A 146 -0.93 -18.15 26.21
CA ALA A 146 -0.14 -19.14 26.94
C ALA A 146 -0.32 -20.55 26.33
N GLY A 147 0.68 -21.02 25.57
CA GLY A 147 0.66 -22.33 24.91
C GLY A 147 1.03 -22.33 23.43
N ASP A 148 0.92 -21.20 22.72
CA ASP A 148 1.28 -21.13 21.30
C ASP A 148 2.78 -20.85 21.09
N ALA A 149 3.39 -21.59 20.16
CA ALA A 149 4.73 -21.28 19.68
C ALA A 149 4.76 -19.86 19.09
N ALA A 150 5.82 -19.12 19.38
CA ALA A 150 6.08 -17.79 18.83
C ALA A 150 5.90 -17.77 17.29
N ALA A 151 4.77 -17.25 16.81
CA ALA A 151 4.41 -17.23 15.40
C ALA A 151 4.27 -15.80 14.89
N TYR A 152 4.90 -15.48 13.78
CA TYR A 152 4.72 -14.19 13.11
C TYR A 152 3.45 -14.19 12.27
N ARG A 153 2.75 -13.05 12.26
CA ARG A 153 1.55 -12.83 11.43
C ARG A 153 1.66 -11.50 10.69
N PRO A 154 1.06 -11.38 9.49
CA PRO A 154 0.99 -10.11 8.80
C PRO A 154 0.14 -9.18 9.66
N HIS A 155 0.70 -8.03 9.99
CA HIS A 155 0.05 -7.01 10.81
C HIS A 155 -0.56 -5.92 9.94
N MET A 156 0.17 -5.47 8.92
CA MET A 156 -0.28 -4.45 7.97
C MET A 156 0.49 -4.50 6.66
N SER A 157 -0.07 -3.92 5.61
CA SER A 157 0.63 -3.76 4.33
C SER A 157 0.46 -2.33 3.82
N ARG A 158 1.51 -1.78 3.20
CA ARG A 158 1.41 -0.54 2.44
C ARG A 158 1.64 -0.78 0.96
N PHE A 159 0.98 0.02 0.13
CA PHE A 159 1.32 0.12 -1.27
C PHE A 159 2.68 0.82 -1.40
N ALA A 160 3.61 0.17 -2.09
CA ALA A 160 5.00 0.62 -2.26
C ALA A 160 5.30 0.98 -3.72
N GLY A 161 4.26 1.20 -4.53
CA GLY A 161 4.37 1.60 -5.92
C GLY A 161 4.15 0.47 -6.91
N PHE A 162 4.54 0.73 -8.16
CA PHE A 162 4.52 -0.28 -9.20
C PHE A 162 5.85 -1.03 -9.30
N GLN A 163 5.79 -2.31 -9.67
CA GLN A 163 7.02 -3.03 -10.00
C GLN A 163 7.61 -2.40 -11.27
N ALA A 164 8.89 -2.01 -11.23
CA ALA A 164 9.60 -1.59 -12.43
C ALA A 164 9.50 -2.71 -13.48
N LYS A 165 9.10 -2.38 -14.71
CA LYS A 165 9.23 -3.33 -15.82
C LYS A 165 10.71 -3.70 -15.89
N GLY A 166 11.05 -4.96 -15.61
CA GLY A 166 12.43 -5.42 -15.69
C GLY A 166 13.01 -4.97 -17.02
N GLY A 167 14.04 -4.12 -16.97
CA GLY A 167 14.90 -3.91 -18.13
C GLY A 167 15.48 -5.27 -18.48
N LYS A 168 15.20 -5.74 -19.69
CA LYS A 168 15.99 -6.83 -20.26
C LYS A 168 17.41 -6.33 -20.51
#